data_AF-A0AAJ6EWX5-F1
#
_entry.id   AF-A0AAJ6EWX5-F1
#
_cell.length_a   1.000
_cell.length_b   1.000
_cell.length_c   1.000
_cell.angle_alpha   90.00
_cell.angle_beta   90.00
_cell.angle_gamma   90.00
#
_symmetry.space_group_name_H-M   'P 1'
#
loop_
_entity.id
_entity.type
_entity.pdbx_description
1 polymer ?
#
loop_
_entity_poly.entity_id
_entity_poly.type
_entity_poly.pdbx_seq_one_letter_code
_entity_poly.pdbx_strand_id
1 'polypeptide(L)' 'MVELSEGARKIMDHLRTESYRAGEYLAASRLFYLFEDGSEKNQSVDELVTQGFVSVAANGAIGITDAGESWNRSGRP' A
#
# COMPACT_ATOMS: atom_id res chain seq x y z
N MET A 1 -6.99 -17.29 -2.60
CA MET A 1 -5.96 -16.58 -1.83
C MET A 1 -5.49 -15.45 -2.73
N VAL A 2 -5.53 -14.20 -2.29
CA VAL A 2 -5.02 -13.07 -3.10
C VAL A 2 -3.51 -13.12 -2.99
N GLU A 3 -2.81 -13.37 -4.09
CA GLU A 3 -1.35 -13.24 -4.15
C GLU A 3 -1.00 -11.81 -4.55
N LEU A 4 -0.27 -11.13 -3.66
CA LEU A 4 0.23 -9.78 -3.94
C LEU A 4 1.59 -9.86 -4.65
N SER A 5 1.83 -8.93 -5.59
CA SER A 5 3.18 -8.72 -6.12
C SER A 5 4.18 -8.39 -5.02
N GLU A 6 5.48 -8.54 -5.30
CA GLU A 6 6.54 -8.18 -4.36
C GLU A 6 6.46 -6.69 -3.99
N GLY A 7 6.20 -5.82 -4.98
CA GLY A 7 6.04 -4.39 -4.78
C GLY A 7 4.84 -4.04 -3.92
N ALA A 8 3.68 -4.66 -4.16
CA ALA A 8 2.49 -4.49 -3.33
C ALA A 8 2.74 -4.92 -1.87
N ARG A 9 3.48 -6.02 -1.67
CA ARG A 9 3.90 -6.47 -0.34
C ARG A 9 4.84 -5.48 0.35
N LYS A 10 5.83 -4.94 -0.36
CA LYS A 10 6.74 -3.90 0.17
C LYS A 10 5.96 -2.67 0.66
N ILE A 11 4.96 -2.22 -0.09
CA ILE A 11 4.11 -1.09 0.31
C ILE A 11 3.34 -1.46 1.58
N MET A 12 2.63 -2.59 1.60
CA MET A 12 1.84 -3.01 2.76
C MET A 12 2.70 -3.16 4.02
N ASP A 13 3.91 -3.71 3.89
CA ASP A 13 4.86 -3.86 4.98
C ASP A 13 5.40 -2.51 5.49
N HIS A 14 5.65 -1.55 4.59
CA HIS A 14 6.01 -0.19 4.97
C HIS A 14 4.89 0.49 5.77
N LEU A 15 3.64 0.39 5.31
CA LEU A 15 2.47 0.93 6.03
C LEU A 15 2.32 0.32 7.42
N ARG A 16 2.56 -0.99 7.52
CA ARG A 16 2.51 -1.73 8.79
C ARG A 16 3.61 -1.30 9.74
N THR A 17 4.84 -1.18 9.25
CA THR A 17 6.03 -0.81 10.04
C THR A 17 5.90 0.61 10.57
N GLU A 18 5.40 1.53 9.75
CA GLU A 18 5.12 2.92 10.14
C GLU A 18 3.79 3.08 10.92
N SER A 19 3.08 1.98 11.20
CA SER A 19 1.85 1.94 12.00
C SER A 19 0.67 2.75 11.45
N TYR A 20 0.57 2.90 10.12
CA TYR A 20 -0.58 3.58 9.49
C TYR A 20 -1.88 2.80 9.74
N ARG A 21 -2.94 3.53 10.10
CA ARG A 21 -4.30 3.08 10.39
C ARG A 21 -5.26 3.39 9.27
N ALA A 22 -6.37 2.65 9.20
CA ALA A 22 -7.43 2.94 8.25
C ALA A 22 -7.85 4.42 8.29
N GLY A 23 -7.89 5.05 7.11
CA GLY A 23 -8.18 6.48 6.95
C GLY A 23 -6.99 7.42 7.15
N GLU A 24 -5.81 6.92 7.54
CA GLU A 24 -4.57 7.70 7.48
C GLU A 24 -3.98 7.67 6.07
N TYR A 25 -3.34 8.78 5.70
CA TYR A 25 -2.79 8.99 4.38
C TYR A 25 -1.28 9.26 4.43
N LEU A 26 -0.52 8.62 3.55
CA LEU A 26 0.85 8.99 3.25
C LEU A 26 0.95 9.69 1.91
N ALA A 27 1.92 10.59 1.78
CA ALA A 27 2.31 11.08 0.46
C ALA A 27 2.93 9.93 -0.35
N ALA A 28 2.46 9.71 -1.58
CA ALA A 28 3.02 8.68 -2.46
C ALA A 28 4.53 8.87 -2.72
N SER A 29 5.06 10.08 -2.52
CA SER A 29 6.49 10.33 -2.60
C SER A 29 7.32 9.61 -1.54
N ARG A 30 6.72 9.25 -0.39
CA ARG A 30 7.43 8.47 0.65
C ARG A 30 7.71 7.04 0.22
N LEU A 31 6.96 6.51 -0.76
CA LEU A 31 7.18 5.19 -1.31
C LEU A 31 8.30 5.14 -2.36
N PHE A 32 8.83 6.27 -2.84
CA PHE A 32 9.87 6.25 -3.89
C PHE A 32 11.12 5.48 -3.48
N TYR A 33 11.50 5.49 -2.19
CA TYR A 33 12.68 4.75 -1.73
C TYR A 33 12.48 3.23 -1.68
N LEU A 34 11.24 2.75 -1.79
CA LEU A 34 10.95 1.30 -1.80
C LEU A 34 11.15 0.67 -3.19
N PHE A 35 11.28 1.48 -4.23
CA PHE A 35 11.32 1.04 -5.62
C PHE A 35 12.47 1.70 -6.37
N GLU A 36 13.22 0.92 -7.14
CA GLU A 36 14.24 1.49 -8.04
C GLU A 36 13.60 2.11 -9.29
N ASP A 37 12.41 1.62 -9.70
CA ASP A 37 11.62 2.13 -10.81
C ASP A 37 10.25 2.66 -10.35
N GLY A 38 9.94 3.91 -10.70
CA GLY A 38 8.65 4.53 -10.41
C GLY A 38 7.46 3.88 -11.12
N SER A 39 7.69 3.14 -12.21
CA SER A 39 6.65 2.39 -12.93
C SER A 39 6.14 1.20 -12.10
N GLU A 40 7.06 0.47 -11.48
CA GLU A 40 6.76 -0.65 -10.56
C GLU A 40 5.98 -0.18 -9.34
N LYS A 41 6.35 0.98 -8.79
CA LYS A 41 5.61 1.61 -7.68
C LYS A 41 4.15 1.88 -8.07
N ASN A 42 3.91 2.48 -9.24
CA ASN A 42 2.54 2.79 -9.68
C ASN A 42 1.71 1.51 -9.88
N GLN A 43 2.29 0.49 -10.52
CA GLN A 43 1.61 -0.81 -10.73
C GLN A 43 1.25 -1.48 -9.39
N SER A 44 2.16 -1.43 -8.42
CA SER A 44 1.94 -1.98 -7.08
C SER A 44 0.83 -1.24 -6.32
N VAL A 45 0.76 0.09 -6.47
CA VAL A 45 -0.33 0.89 -5.89
C VAL A 45 -1.66 0.56 -6.57
N ASP A 46 -1.70 0.50 -7.90
CA ASP A 46 -2.91 0.16 -8.66
C ASP A 46 -3.43 -1.24 -8.31
N GLU A 47 -2.54 -2.20 -8.09
CA GLU A 47 -2.88 -3.54 -7.60
C GLU A 47 -3.55 -3.46 -6.22
N LEU A 48 -2.94 -2.75 -5.26
CA LEU A 48 -3.50 -2.60 -3.92
C LEU A 48 -4.85 -1.86 -3.91
N VAL A 49 -5.03 -0.88 -4.80
CA VAL A 49 -6.32 -0.19 -5.01
C VAL A 49 -7.35 -1.17 -5.56
N THR A 50 -6.97 -1.99 -6.54
CA THR A 50 -7.85 -3.01 -7.14
C THR A 50 -8.28 -4.07 -6.11
N GLN A 51 -7.37 -4.46 -5.21
CA GLN A 51 -7.66 -5.36 -4.10
C GLN A 51 -8.45 -4.68 -2.96
N GLY A 52 -8.61 -3.36 -3.01
CA GLY A 52 -9.31 -2.56 -2.00
C GLY A 52 -8.54 -2.38 -0.70
N PHE A 53 -7.22 -2.64 -0.68
CA PHE A 53 -6.37 -2.49 0.51
C PHE A 53 -5.90 -1.05 0.75
N VAL A 54 -5.80 -0.27 -0.33
CA VAL A 54 -5.49 1.15 -0.26
C VAL A 54 -6.45 1.96 -1.14
N SER A 55 -6.47 3.26 -0.92
CA SER A 55 -7.17 4.26 -1.73
C SER A 55 -6.19 5.36 -2.11
N VAL A 56 -6.44 6.03 -3.23
CA VAL A 56 -5.66 7.18 -3.67
C VAL A 56 -6.54 8.43 -3.60
N ALA A 57 -6.14 9.39 -2.76
CA ALA A 57 -6.81 10.68 -2.67
C ALA A 57 -6.53 11.55 -3.91
N ALA A 58 -7.33 12.59 -4.12
CA ALA A 58 -7.21 13.49 -5.28
C ALA A 58 -5.84 14.18 -5.39
N ASN A 59 -5.14 14.36 -4.27
CA ASN A 59 -3.78 14.92 -4.22
C ASN A 59 -2.67 13.86 -4.41
N GLY A 60 -3.02 12.62 -4.73
CA GLY A 60 -2.09 11.51 -4.90
C GLY A 60 -1.59 10.88 -3.60
N ALA A 61 -2.14 11.26 -2.45
CA ALA A 61 -1.84 10.58 -1.19
C ALA A 61 -2.48 9.18 -1.16
N ILE A 62 -1.76 8.20 -0.65
CA ILE A 62 -2.22 6.82 -0.52
C ILE A 62 -2.77 6.66 0.89
N GLY A 63 -3.99 6.18 1.04
CA GLY A 63 -4.59 5.89 2.34
C GLY A 63 -4.88 4.41 2.50
N ILE A 64 -4.56 3.82 3.64
CA ILE A 64 -4.90 2.42 3.94
C ILE A 64 -6.39 2.31 4.27
N THR A 65 -7.04 1.26 3.77
CA THR A 65 -8.46 0.97 4.06
C THR A 65 -8.57 0.02 5.26
N ASP A 66 -9.79 -0.16 5.79
CA ASP A 66 -10.06 -1.17 6.83
C ASP A 66 -9.66 -2.59 6.37
N ALA A 67 -9.86 -2.91 5.09
CA ALA A 67 -9.47 -4.19 4.52
C ALA A 67 -7.95 -4.36 4.48
N GLY A 68 -7.22 -3.30 4.08
CA GLY A 68 -5.76 -3.31 4.08
C GLY A 68 -5.17 -3.41 5.49
N GLU A 69 -5.75 -2.68 6.46
CA GLU A 69 -5.33 -2.78 7.86
C GLU A 69 -5.59 -4.18 8.42
N SER A 70 -6.76 -4.75 8.17
CA SER A 70 -7.09 -6.12 8.57
C SER A 70 -6.14 -7.15 7.94
N TRP A 71 -5.79 -6.96 6.66
CA TRP A 71 -4.82 -7.82 5.98
C TRP A 71 -3.45 -7.74 6.65
N ASN A 72 -2.94 -6.53 6.93
CA ASN A 72 -1.67 -6.31 7.61
C ASN A 72 -1.63 -6.90 9.03
N ARG A 73 -2.73 -6.81 9.78
CA ARG A 73 -2.85 -7.40 11.12
C ARG A 73 -2.95 -8.92 11.11
N SER A 74 -3.43 -9.51 10.02
CA SER A 74 -3.60 -10.96 9.90
C SER A 74 -2.29 -11.74 9.72
N GLY A 75 -1.16 -11.04 9.56
CA GLY A 75 0.17 -11.64 9.43
C GLY A 75 0.32 -12.52 8.19
N ARG A 76 -0.52 -12.31 7.16
CA ARG A 76 -0.44 -13.08 5.92
C ARG A 76 0.72 -12.55 5.07
N PRO A 77 1.69 -13.40 4.71
CA PRO A 77 2.82 -13.02 3.87
C PRO A 77 2.42 -12.76 2.43
#